data_AF-A0A4P5VMJ5-F1
#
_entry.id   AF-A0A4P5VMJ5-F1
#
_cell.length_a   1.000
_cell.length_b   1.000
_cell.length_c   1.000
_cell.angle_alpha   90.00
_cell.angle_beta   90.00
_cell.angle_gamma   90.00
#
_symmetry.space_group_name_H-M   'P 1'
#
loop_
_entity.id
_entity.type
_entity.pdbx_description
1 polymer ?
#
loop_
_entity_poly.entity_id
_entity_poly.type
_entity_poly.pdbx_seq_one_letter_code
_entity_poly.pdbx_strand_id
1 'polypeptide(L)'
;MSLVELMLASGLLLGSSAASMGVWNRVATTLQEHRVELEQLGSLEAEVQALEARLRDPHQDPLGQPLSCEEQLQRLVARLENQPPQSGVVRTLEMPAGVDVLLIHLQAGDQERRRLYSPAAFGGCGGDPAGLPAEAPAQAEDPAQGLAQGGGNGAL
;
A
#
# COMPACT_ATOMS: atom_id res chain seq x y z
N MET A 1 -69.77 20.58 3.88
CA MET A 1 -68.39 20.30 3.44
C MET A 1 -68.45 19.99 1.96
N SER A 2 -67.72 20.76 1.14
CA SER A 2 -67.85 20.73 -0.31
C SER A 2 -67.05 19.58 -0.92
N LEU A 3 -67.56 18.93 -1.97
CA LEU A 3 -66.83 17.93 -2.78
C LEU A 3 -65.46 18.46 -3.25
N VAL A 4 -65.37 19.77 -3.49
CA VAL A 4 -64.15 20.47 -3.91
C VAL A 4 -63.10 20.49 -2.79
N GLU A 5 -63.51 20.70 -1.53
CA GLU A 5 -62.58 20.67 -0.39
C GLU A 5 -61.98 19.28 -0.20
N LEU A 6 -62.78 18.24 -0.42
CA LEU A 6 -62.36 16.84 -0.28
C LEU A 6 -61.36 16.43 -1.38
N MET A 7 -61.56 16.92 -2.60
CA MET A 7 -60.62 16.73 -3.71
C MET A 7 -59.31 17.49 -3.49
N LEU A 8 -59.36 18.72 -2.97
CA LEU A 8 -58.15 19.49 -2.63
C LEU A 8 -57.37 18.83 -1.49
N ALA A 9 -58.05 18.40 -0.43
CA ALA A 9 -57.41 17.73 0.71
C ALA A 9 -56.74 16.41 0.30
N SER A 10 -57.39 15.60 -0.53
CA SER A 10 -56.82 14.34 -1.03
C SER A 10 -55.63 14.57 -1.97
N GLY A 11 -55.69 15.58 -2.84
CA GLY A 11 -54.56 15.97 -3.70
C GLY A 11 -53.34 16.42 -2.89
N LEU A 12 -53.52 17.25 -1.86
CA LEU A 12 -52.45 17.67 -0.95
C LEU A 12 -51.87 16.49 -0.17
N LEU A 13 -52.73 15.57 0.28
CA LEU A 13 -52.30 14.36 0.98
C LEU A 13 -51.45 13.44 0.08
N LEU A 14 -51.89 13.21 -1.16
CA LEU A 14 -51.15 12.40 -2.13
C LEU A 14 -49.82 13.08 -2.53
N GLY A 15 -49.83 14.39 -2.75
CA GLY A 15 -48.62 15.14 -3.10
C GLY A 15 -47.58 15.12 -1.97
N SER A 16 -48.00 15.35 -0.72
CA SER A 16 -47.11 15.29 0.45
C SER A 16 -46.58 13.87 0.70
N SER A 17 -47.42 12.84 0.48
CA SER A 17 -47.02 11.44 0.63
C SER A 17 -46.02 11.01 -0.45
N ALA A 18 -46.24 11.42 -1.71
CA ALA A 18 -45.32 11.14 -2.81
C ALA A 18 -43.97 11.86 -2.63
N ALA A 19 -43.99 13.11 -2.16
CA ALA A 19 -42.77 13.85 -1.85
C ALA A 19 -41.98 13.18 -0.70
N SER A 20 -42.66 12.74 0.36
CA SER A 20 -42.04 12.01 1.47
C SER A 20 -41.42 10.68 1.00
N MET A 21 -42.17 9.85 0.26
CA MET A 21 -41.64 8.60 -0.31
C MET A 21 -40.45 8.84 -1.25
N GLY A 22 -40.48 9.91 -2.04
CA GLY A 22 -39.37 10.29 -2.92
C GLY A 22 -38.07 10.58 -2.16
N VAL A 23 -38.15 11.22 -0.99
CA VAL A 23 -36.98 11.46 -0.13
C VAL A 23 -36.45 10.15 0.44
N TRP A 24 -37.32 9.30 0.99
CA TRP A 24 -36.91 7.99 1.54
C TRP A 24 -36.28 7.08 0.48
N ASN A 25 -36.81 7.09 -0.74
CA ASN A 25 -36.24 6.30 -1.84
C ASN A 25 -34.83 6.77 -2.19
N ARG A 26 -34.59 8.09 -2.28
CA ARG A 26 -33.25 8.64 -2.53
C ARG A 26 -32.27 8.29 -1.41
N VAL A 27 -32.72 8.35 -0.16
CA VAL A 27 -31.88 7.94 0.98
C VAL A 27 -31.55 6.45 0.89
N ALA A 28 -32.53 5.60 0.58
CA ALA A 28 -32.32 4.16 0.42
C ALA A 28 -31.30 3.83 -0.69
N THR A 29 -31.37 4.51 -1.84
CA THR A 29 -30.41 4.29 -2.93
C THR A 29 -29.00 4.73 -2.53
N THR A 30 -28.85 5.90 -1.88
CA THR A 30 -27.53 6.37 -1.42
C THR A 30 -26.92 5.46 -0.34
N LEU A 31 -27.75 4.91 0.56
CA LEU A 31 -27.27 3.95 1.55
C LEU A 31 -26.81 2.65 0.91
N GLN A 32 -27.47 2.22 -0.17
CA GLN A 32 -27.08 1.02 -0.88
C GLN A 32 -25.78 1.22 -1.67
N GLU A 33 -25.61 2.38 -2.32
CA GLU A 33 -24.35 2.76 -2.97
C GLU A 33 -23.19 2.79 -1.97
N HIS A 34 -23.37 3.45 -0.81
CA HIS A 34 -22.35 3.46 0.23
C HIS A 34 -22.02 2.09 0.80
N ARG A 35 -22.99 1.17 0.90
CA ARG A 35 -22.71 -0.20 1.33
C ARG A 35 -21.81 -0.92 0.33
N VAL A 36 -22.11 -0.82 -0.95
CA VAL A 36 -21.30 -1.42 -2.02
C VAL A 36 -19.88 -0.84 -2.00
N GLU A 37 -19.76 0.48 -1.83
CA GLU A 37 -18.47 1.16 -1.73
C GLU A 37 -17.65 0.68 -0.50
N LEU A 38 -18.29 0.56 0.67
CA LEU A 38 -17.63 0.06 1.88
C LEU A 38 -17.20 -1.41 1.74
N GLU A 39 -18.02 -2.25 1.10
CA GLU A 39 -17.67 -3.64 0.80
C GLU A 39 -16.47 -3.73 -0.15
N GLN A 40 -16.43 -2.89 -1.19
CA GLN A 40 -15.30 -2.81 -2.12
C GLN A 40 -14.02 -2.38 -1.39
N LEU A 41 -14.07 -1.32 -0.59
CA LEU A 41 -12.93 -0.85 0.20
C LEU A 41 -12.45 -1.94 1.17
N GLY A 42 -13.37 -2.60 1.87
CA GLY A 42 -13.04 -3.69 2.79
C GLY A 42 -12.35 -4.87 2.10
N SER A 43 -12.83 -5.27 0.92
CA SER A 43 -12.19 -6.34 0.12
C SER A 43 -10.76 -5.97 -0.30
N LEU A 44 -10.56 -4.71 -0.66
CA LEU A 44 -9.28 -4.19 -1.12
C LEU A 44 -8.29 -4.09 0.04
N GLU A 45 -8.73 -3.62 1.21
CA GLU A 45 -7.90 -3.58 2.42
C GLU A 45 -7.49 -4.97 2.90
N ALA A 46 -8.40 -5.95 2.83
CA ALA A 46 -8.09 -7.34 3.15
C ALA A 46 -7.03 -7.93 2.21
N GLU A 47 -7.12 -7.65 0.90
CA GLU A 47 -6.11 -8.07 -0.08
C GLU A 47 -4.76 -7.40 0.18
N VAL A 48 -4.73 -6.10 0.49
CA VAL A 48 -3.49 -5.39 0.85
C VAL A 48 -2.84 -6.02 2.07
N GLN A 49 -3.59 -6.28 3.14
CA GLN A 49 -3.04 -6.90 4.35
C GLN A 49 -2.53 -8.32 4.09
N ALA A 50 -3.27 -9.10 3.29
CA ALA A 50 -2.84 -10.44 2.90
C ALA A 50 -1.54 -10.40 2.07
N LEU A 51 -1.41 -9.43 1.16
CA LEU A 51 -0.17 -9.22 0.39
C LEU A 51 0.98 -8.79 1.29
N GLU A 52 0.79 -7.80 2.17
CA GLU A 52 1.82 -7.35 3.10
C GLU A 52 2.32 -8.48 4.00
N ALA A 53 1.42 -9.34 4.50
CA ALA A 53 1.79 -10.51 5.28
C ALA A 53 2.63 -11.51 4.47
N ARG A 54 2.27 -11.75 3.20
CA ARG A 54 3.00 -12.67 2.31
C ARG A 54 4.38 -12.14 1.94
N LEU A 55 4.48 -10.84 1.65
CA LEU A 55 5.72 -10.18 1.26
C LEU A 55 6.73 -10.13 2.41
N ARG A 56 6.24 -10.11 3.66
CA ARG A 56 7.06 -10.06 4.87
C ARG A 56 7.49 -11.43 5.38
N ASP A 57 6.98 -12.53 4.82
CA ASP A 57 7.31 -13.88 5.27
C ASP A 57 8.83 -14.15 5.06
N PRO A 58 9.63 -14.33 6.13
CA PRO A 58 11.07 -14.55 6.00
C PRO A 58 11.42 -15.97 5.52
N HIS A 59 10.46 -16.90 5.48
CA HIS A 59 10.69 -18.29 5.02
C HIS A 59 10.54 -18.46 3.51
N GLN A 60 10.68 -17.37 2.74
CA GLN A 60 10.45 -17.38 1.30
C GLN A 60 11.50 -18.17 0.50
N ASP A 61 12.67 -18.47 1.07
CA ASP A 61 13.71 -19.27 0.43
C ASP A 61 13.92 -20.65 1.11
N PRO A 62 13.45 -21.75 0.49
CA PRO A 62 13.59 -23.10 1.04
C PRO A 62 15.02 -23.66 0.96
N LEU A 63 15.94 -22.96 0.27
CA LEU A 63 17.27 -23.48 -0.06
C LEU A 63 18.43 -22.71 0.60
N GLY A 64 18.16 -21.62 1.34
CA GLY A 64 19.19 -20.87 2.07
C GLY A 64 20.32 -20.30 1.22
N GLN A 65 20.14 -20.24 -0.11
CA GLN A 65 21.12 -19.69 -1.03
C GLN A 65 20.78 -18.23 -1.33
N PRO A 66 21.77 -17.34 -1.43
CA PRO A 66 21.53 -15.95 -1.83
C PRO A 66 21.11 -15.91 -3.30
N LEU A 67 19.84 -15.59 -3.56
CA LEU A 67 19.35 -15.34 -4.91
C LEU A 67 19.61 -13.90 -5.34
N SER A 68 19.70 -13.68 -6.65
CA SER A 68 19.64 -12.32 -7.20
C SER A 68 18.27 -11.69 -6.96
N CYS A 69 18.21 -10.35 -6.91
CA CYS A 69 16.95 -9.63 -6.70
C CYS A 69 15.93 -9.96 -7.78
N GLU A 70 16.37 -10.03 -9.04
CA GLU A 70 15.53 -10.40 -10.17
C GLU A 70 14.92 -11.80 -10.02
N GLU A 71 15.73 -12.81 -9.67
CA GLU A 71 15.22 -14.18 -9.47
C GLU A 71 14.22 -14.28 -8.31
N GLN A 72 14.47 -13.53 -7.23
CA GLN A 72 13.56 -13.50 -6.09
C GLN A 72 12.23 -12.81 -6.46
N LEU A 73 12.29 -11.73 -7.24
CA LEU A 73 11.12 -11.07 -7.81
C LEU A 73 10.32 -12.01 -8.73
N GLN A 74 10.98 -12.72 -9.65
CA GLN A 74 10.31 -13.66 -10.55
C GLN A 74 9.61 -14.79 -9.77
N ARG A 75 10.26 -15.35 -8.74
CA ARG A 75 9.64 -16.36 -7.86
C ARG A 75 8.44 -15.79 -7.11
N LEU A 76 8.54 -14.55 -6.64
CA LEU A 76 7.44 -13.88 -5.96
C LEU A 76 6.26 -13.63 -6.90
N VAL A 77 6.50 -13.14 -8.12
CA VAL A 77 5.47 -12.95 -9.15
C VAL A 77 4.77 -14.27 -9.45
N ALA A 78 5.52 -15.33 -9.74
CA ALA A 78 4.95 -16.65 -10.02
C ALA A 78 4.08 -17.17 -8.85
N ARG A 79 4.47 -16.92 -7.60
CA ARG A 79 3.68 -17.29 -6.42
C ARG A 79 2.39 -16.49 -6.33
N LEU A 80 2.48 -15.17 -6.55
CA LEU A 80 1.32 -14.30 -6.53
C LEU A 80 0.36 -14.69 -7.67
N GLU A 81 0.83 -14.94 -8.89
CA GLU A 81 -0.02 -15.39 -10.00
C GLU A 81 -0.77 -16.69 -9.70
N ASN A 82 -0.14 -17.64 -8.98
CA ASN A 82 -0.78 -18.88 -8.56
C ASN A 82 -1.74 -18.74 -7.35
N GLN A 83 -1.84 -17.55 -6.76
CA GLN A 83 -2.74 -17.28 -5.66
C GLN A 83 -3.89 -16.39 -6.12
N PRO A 84 -5.15 -16.86 -6.09
CA PRO A 84 -6.27 -16.01 -6.46
C PRO A 84 -6.35 -14.79 -5.50
N PRO A 85 -6.62 -13.59 -6.03
CA PRO A 85 -6.95 -12.44 -5.19
C PRO A 85 -8.29 -12.67 -4.48
N GLN A 86 -8.57 -11.87 -3.44
CA GLN A 86 -9.88 -11.83 -2.79
C GLN A 86 -11.01 -11.59 -3.80
N SER A 87 -12.21 -12.11 -3.47
CA SER A 87 -13.38 -11.98 -4.36
C SER A 87 -13.69 -10.52 -4.66
N GLY A 88 -13.91 -10.19 -5.94
CA GLY A 88 -14.21 -8.83 -6.37
C GLY A 88 -12.99 -7.91 -6.53
N VAL A 89 -11.78 -8.42 -6.24
CA VAL A 89 -10.53 -7.70 -6.45
C VAL A 89 -9.82 -8.24 -7.69
N VAL A 90 -9.42 -7.34 -8.59
CA VAL A 90 -8.50 -7.64 -9.70
C VAL A 90 -7.10 -7.24 -9.27
N ARG A 91 -6.13 -8.14 -9.43
CA ARG A 91 -4.72 -7.87 -9.16
C ARG A 91 -3.91 -7.92 -10.44
N THR A 92 -3.20 -6.84 -10.72
CA THR A 92 -2.25 -6.75 -11.83
C THR A 92 -0.84 -6.58 -11.26
N LEU A 93 0.10 -7.33 -11.82
CA LEU A 93 1.51 -7.35 -11.40
C LEU A 93 2.34 -6.81 -12.57
N GLU A 94 3.15 -5.79 -12.30
CA GLU A 94 4.04 -5.19 -13.28
C GLU A 94 5.48 -5.20 -12.75
N MET A 95 6.40 -5.70 -13.57
CA MET A 95 7.83 -5.72 -13.27
C MET A 95 8.54 -4.88 -14.34
N PRO A 96 8.84 -3.59 -14.05
CA PRO A 96 9.52 -2.72 -14.99
C PRO A 96 10.90 -3.27 -15.35
N ALA A 97 11.23 -3.31 -16.64
CA ALA A 97 12.53 -3.80 -17.10
C ALA A 97 13.68 -2.94 -16.55
N GLY A 98 14.71 -3.59 -16.02
CA GLY A 98 15.90 -2.92 -15.50
C GLY A 98 15.72 -2.29 -14.11
N VAL A 99 14.64 -2.60 -13.39
CA VAL A 99 14.42 -2.15 -12.02
C VAL A 99 14.00 -3.33 -11.14
N ASP A 100 14.71 -3.55 -10.03
CA ASP A 100 14.42 -4.62 -9.05
C ASP A 100 13.23 -4.27 -8.14
N VAL A 101 12.08 -3.96 -8.75
CA VAL A 101 10.84 -3.60 -8.09
C VAL A 101 9.64 -4.29 -8.72
N LEU A 102 8.65 -4.61 -7.88
CA LEU A 102 7.35 -5.12 -8.27
C LEU A 102 6.31 -4.05 -7.98
N LEU A 103 5.55 -3.68 -9.01
CA LEU A 103 4.38 -2.82 -8.86
C LEU A 103 3.12 -3.69 -8.85
N ILE A 104 2.35 -3.58 -7.77
CA ILE A 104 1.13 -4.34 -7.53
C ILE A 104 -0.05 -3.38 -7.59
N HIS A 105 -0.94 -3.57 -8.56
CA HIS A 105 -2.19 -2.84 -8.69
C HIS A 105 -3.34 -3.70 -8.22
N LEU A 106 -4.17 -3.15 -7.34
CA LEU A 106 -5.37 -3.79 -6.81
C LEU A 106 -6.56 -2.91 -7.14
N GLN A 107 -7.59 -3.50 -7.75
CA GLN A 107 -8.80 -2.80 -8.13
C GLN A 107 -10.04 -3.54 -7.65
N ALA A 108 -10.97 -2.85 -7.01
CA ALA A 108 -12.28 -3.37 -6.61
C ALA A 108 -13.36 -2.34 -6.98
N GLY A 109 -14.11 -2.61 -8.06
CA GLY A 109 -15.02 -1.61 -8.64
C GLY A 109 -14.26 -0.38 -9.12
N ASP A 110 -14.66 0.80 -8.62
CA ASP A 110 -14.02 2.09 -8.94
C ASP A 110 -12.86 2.43 -8.00
N GLN A 111 -12.59 1.59 -7.00
CA GLN A 111 -11.52 1.81 -6.03
C GLN A 111 -10.22 1.14 -6.51
N GLU A 112 -9.11 1.87 -6.43
CA GLU A 112 -7.78 1.39 -6.80
C GLU A 112 -6.77 1.62 -5.66
N ARG A 113 -5.85 0.66 -5.45
CA ARG A 113 -4.59 0.92 -4.72
C ARG A 113 -3.40 0.35 -5.47
N ARG A 114 -2.28 1.06 -5.32
CA ARG A 114 -0.98 0.69 -5.88
C ARG A 114 0.02 0.49 -4.76
N ARG A 115 0.81 -0.57 -4.85
CA ARG A 115 1.89 -0.87 -3.92
C ARG A 115 3.17 -1.14 -4.69
N LEU A 116 4.26 -0.55 -4.24
CA LEU A 116 5.59 -0.83 -4.75
C LEU A 116 6.32 -1.70 -3.74
N TYR A 117 6.91 -2.79 -4.23
CA TYR A 117 7.69 -3.73 -3.44
C TYR A 117 9.10 -3.84 -4.02
N SER A 118 10.11 -3.79 -3.15
CA SER A 118 11.51 -4.02 -3.51
C SER A 118 12.08 -5.07 -2.56
N PRO A 119 12.54 -6.24 -3.02
CA PRO A 119 13.04 -7.28 -2.13
C PRO A 119 14.32 -6.86 -1.37
N ALA A 120 15.11 -5.94 -1.95
CA ALA A 120 16.31 -5.38 -1.30
C ALA A 120 15.95 -4.59 -0.02
N ALA A 121 14.82 -3.89 -0.01
CA ALA A 121 14.35 -3.14 1.17
C ALA A 121 13.98 -4.05 2.35
N PHE A 122 13.73 -5.34 2.09
CA PHE A 122 13.42 -6.35 3.10
C PHE A 122 14.62 -7.26 3.41
N GLY A 123 15.80 -6.97 2.86
CA GLY A 123 17.00 -7.80 3.03
C GLY A 123 16.91 -9.18 2.37
N GLY A 124 15.96 -9.38 1.46
CA GLY A 124 15.76 -10.66 0.77
C GLY A 124 16.78 -10.93 -0.33
N CYS A 125 17.39 -9.88 -0.88
CA CYS A 125 18.36 -9.94 -1.97
C CYS A 125 19.37 -8.79 -1.87
N GLY A 126 20.45 -8.85 -2.65
CA GLY A 126 21.45 -7.78 -2.68
C GLY A 126 22.49 -7.86 -1.56
N GLY A 127 22.79 -9.07 -1.07
CA GLY A 127 23.96 -9.35 -0.24
C GLY A 127 25.26 -9.16 -1.03
N ASP A 128 25.56 -7.92 -1.40
CA ASP A 128 26.90 -7.51 -1.80
C ASP A 128 27.54 -6.84 -0.58
N PRO A 129 28.50 -7.48 0.12
CA PRO A 129 29.22 -6.83 1.22
C PRO A 129 30.09 -5.65 0.74
N ALA A 130 30.07 -5.31 -0.56
CA ALA A 130 30.83 -4.22 -1.16
C ALA A 130 30.01 -2.92 -1.40
N GLY A 131 28.74 -2.87 -0.98
CA GLY A 131 27.83 -1.75 -1.29
C GLY A 131 27.50 -0.79 -0.16
N LEU A 132 28.02 -0.99 1.06
CA LEU A 132 28.00 0.07 2.07
C LEU A 132 29.07 1.08 1.65
N PRO A 133 28.77 2.37 1.40
CA PRO A 133 29.82 3.38 1.43
C PRO A 133 30.49 3.22 2.78
N ALA A 134 31.76 2.82 2.78
CA ALA A 134 32.56 2.68 3.98
C ALA A 134 32.34 3.95 4.79
N GLU A 135 31.63 3.82 5.90
CA GLU A 135 31.50 4.85 6.90
C GLU A 135 32.95 5.13 7.31
N ALA A 136 33.49 6.21 6.77
CA ALA A 136 34.84 6.65 7.09
C ALA A 136 34.88 6.72 8.61
N PRO A 137 35.85 6.05 9.28
CA PRO A 137 35.94 6.14 10.73
C PRO A 137 36.02 7.62 11.05
N ALA A 138 34.99 8.13 11.74
CA ALA A 138 35.01 9.44 12.34
C ALA A 138 36.31 9.52 13.11
N GLN A 139 37.23 10.36 12.65
CA GLN A 139 38.45 10.65 13.37
C GLN A 139 37.99 11.20 14.71
N ALA A 140 38.11 10.37 15.74
CA ALA A 140 38.06 10.82 17.11
C ALA A 140 39.26 11.76 17.26
N GLU A 141 39.04 13.05 17.04
CA GLU A 141 39.92 14.09 17.55
C GLU A 141 39.94 13.92 19.07
N ASP A 142 41.02 13.29 19.53
CA ASP A 142 41.39 13.15 20.93
C ASP A 142 41.83 14.55 21.42
N PRO A 143 41.07 15.23 22.30
CA PRO A 143 41.41 16.59 22.72
C PRO A 143 42.58 16.64 23.74
N ALA A 144 43.37 15.58 23.89
CA ALA A 144 44.39 15.46 24.93
C ALA A 144 45.85 15.53 24.46
N GLN A 145 46.15 15.90 23.21
CA GLN A 145 47.54 16.05 22.74
C GLN A 145 47.83 17.44 22.16
N GLY A 146 47.91 18.42 23.05
CA GLY A 146 48.34 19.76 22.68
C GLY A 146 48.86 20.52 23.88
N LEU A 147 49.88 20.00 24.59
CA LEU A 147 50.70 20.75 25.56
C LEU A 147 51.90 19.92 26.05
N ALA A 148 52.70 19.38 25.12
CA ALA A 148 54.07 18.97 25.43
C ALA A 148 54.92 19.00 24.17
N GLN A 149 56.12 19.57 24.29
CA GLN A 149 57.19 19.67 23.29
C GLN A 149 57.17 20.90 22.36
N GLY A 150 57.60 22.03 22.93
CA GLY A 150 58.26 23.11 22.20
C GLY A 150 59.60 23.42 22.85
N GLY A 151 60.53 22.47 22.77
CA GLY A 151 61.89 22.62 23.27
C GLY A 151 62.92 22.28 22.19
N GLY A 152 63.61 23.31 21.70
CA GLY A 152 65.03 23.22 21.34
C GLY A 152 65.41 23.10 19.87
N ASN A 153 66.44 23.90 19.52
CA ASN A 153 67.27 23.97 18.30
C ASN A 153 66.68 24.82 17.16
N GLY A 154 67.29 25.92 16.69
CA GLY A 154 68.67 26.40 16.76
C GLY A 154 69.24 26.46 15.34
N ALA A 155 69.47 27.66 14.79
CA ALA A 155 70.47 27.96 13.74
C ALA A 155 70.34 29.40 13.22
N LEU A 156 71.51 30.05 13.07
CA LEU A 156 71.86 31.34 12.43
C LEU A 156 71.73 32.60 13.28
#